data_AF-A0AAW9I7D0-F1
#
_entry.id   AF-A0AAW9I7D0-F1
#
_cell.length_a   1.000
_cell.length_b   1.000
_cell.length_c   1.000
_cell.angle_alpha   90.00
_cell.angle_beta   90.00
_cell.angle_gamma   90.00
#
_symmetry.space_group_name_H-M   'P 1'
#
loop_
_entity.id
_entity.type
_entity.pdbx_description
1 polymer ?
#
loop_
_entity_poly.entity_id
_entity_poly.type
_entity_poly.pdbx_seq_one_letter_code
_entity_poly.pdbx_strand_id
1 'polypeptide(L)'
;PMDWSKQIQMKAGVTAEISEEDKKQKEKFDRVIATMKDQEKTTFSFVMYPEKTPIIEAYRASEELKTVGIETQMVIANLIIPEEQATSPFFRNRRNMQEKYLQEIKSDFVNSEVVRVPMYDKEVKGIDMLTKIGDSIF
;
A
#
# COMPACT_ATOMS: atom_id res chain seq x y z
N PRO A 1 -7.39 15.22 5.16
CA PRO A 1 -5.95 15.19 5.49
C PRO A 1 -5.62 16.05 6.71
N MET A 2 -4.87 15.50 7.67
CA MET A 2 -4.43 16.23 8.88
C MET A 2 -3.40 17.28 8.47
N ASP A 3 -3.83 18.54 8.46
CA ASP A 3 -2.99 19.70 8.19
C ASP A 3 -2.09 19.92 9.42
N TRP A 4 -0.86 19.40 9.36
CA TRP A 4 0.11 19.51 10.45
C TRP A 4 0.39 20.96 10.84
N SER A 5 0.30 21.89 9.88
CA SER A 5 0.33 23.33 10.13
C SER A 5 -0.79 23.76 11.10
N LYS A 6 -2.02 23.25 10.88
CA LYS A 6 -3.15 23.49 11.79
C LYS A 6 -2.99 22.81 13.13
N GLN A 7 -2.36 21.64 13.19
CA GLN A 7 -2.14 20.94 14.46
C GLN A 7 -1.05 21.60 15.31
N ILE A 8 0.00 22.13 14.68
CA ILE A 8 1.00 22.98 15.34
C ILE A 8 0.35 24.30 15.81
N GLN A 9 -0.48 24.94 15.00
CA GLN A 9 -1.26 26.11 15.41
C GLN A 9 -2.22 25.80 16.58
N MET A 10 -2.86 24.62 16.60
CA MET A 10 -3.72 24.18 17.69
C MET A 10 -2.94 23.91 18.98
N LYS A 11 -1.75 23.29 18.89
CA LYS A 11 -0.89 23.03 20.05
C LYS A 11 -0.25 24.30 20.61
N ALA A 12 0.09 25.26 19.77
CA ALA A 12 0.69 26.52 20.18
C ALA A 12 -0.29 27.42 20.95
N GLY A 13 -1.60 27.17 20.87
CA GLY A 13 -2.57 28.20 21.24
C GLY A 13 -2.35 29.45 20.38
N VAL A 14 -3.29 30.38 20.36
CA VAL A 14 -3.21 31.55 19.48
C VAL A 14 -2.13 32.57 19.94
N THR A 15 -1.19 32.18 20.81
CA THR A 15 -0.19 33.08 21.42
C THR A 15 1.16 32.45 21.82
N ALA A 16 1.44 31.16 21.64
CA ALA A 16 2.80 30.66 21.86
C ALA A 16 3.64 30.82 20.59
N GLU A 17 4.77 31.52 20.70
CA GLU A 17 5.78 31.56 19.66
C GLU A 17 6.23 30.13 19.31
N ILE A 18 6.20 29.79 18.02
CA ILE A 18 6.67 28.51 17.51
C ILE A 18 8.15 28.39 17.89
N SER A 19 8.49 27.38 18.70
CA SER A 19 9.87 27.17 19.15
C SER A 19 10.80 26.84 17.98
N GLU A 20 12.10 27.07 18.14
CA GLU A 20 13.09 26.65 17.14
C GLU A 20 13.08 25.13 16.93
N GLU A 21 12.78 24.36 17.98
CA GLU A 21 12.54 22.92 17.90
C GLU A 21 11.33 22.57 17.01
N ASP A 22 10.21 23.27 17.16
CA ASP A 22 9.00 23.07 16.35
C ASP A 22 9.25 23.38 14.86
N LYS A 23 10.02 24.44 14.58
CA LYS A 23 10.43 24.78 13.20
C LYS A 23 11.29 23.68 12.58
N LYS A 24 12.30 23.20 13.31
CA LYS A 24 13.16 22.08 12.85
C LYS A 24 12.36 20.81 12.60
N GLN A 25 11.39 20.50 13.46
CA GLN A 25 10.51 19.35 13.26
C GLN A 25 9.66 19.53 12.00
N LYS A 26 9.05 20.71 11.80
CA LYS A 26 8.28 21.02 10.60
C LYS A 26 9.11 20.86 9.34
N GLU A 27 10.33 21.42 9.29
CA GLU A 27 11.24 21.30 8.15
C GLU A 27 11.59 19.83 7.83
N LYS A 28 11.80 19.02 8.87
CA LYS A 28 12.06 17.59 8.71
C LYS A 28 10.85 16.86 8.11
N PHE A 29 9.64 17.16 8.60
CA PHE A 29 8.40 16.59 8.07
C PHE A 29 8.17 17.01 6.62
N ASP A 30 8.32 18.29 6.30
CA ASP A 30 8.16 18.83 4.95
C ASP A 30 9.11 18.13 3.98
N ARG A 31 10.36 17.86 4.39
CA ARG A 31 11.34 17.12 3.60
C ARG A 31 10.94 15.66 3.35
N VAL A 32 10.45 14.97 4.38
CA VAL A 32 9.98 13.58 4.24
C VAL A 32 8.81 13.53 3.27
N ILE A 33 7.81 14.39 3.45
CA ILE A 33 6.64 14.46 2.58
C ILE A 33 7.05 14.80 1.16
N ALA A 34 7.94 15.78 0.94
CA ALA A 34 8.45 16.09 -0.39
C ALA A 34 9.15 14.89 -1.05
N THR A 35 9.89 14.10 -0.27
CA THR A 35 10.54 12.87 -0.78
C THR A 35 9.51 11.80 -1.14
N MET A 36 8.47 11.62 -0.33
CA MET A 36 7.41 10.64 -0.61
C MET A 36 6.58 10.98 -1.86
N LYS A 37 6.47 12.26 -2.22
CA LYS A 37 5.80 12.70 -3.45
C LYS A 37 6.66 12.50 -4.71
N ASP A 38 7.97 12.38 -4.55
CA ASP A 38 8.91 12.27 -5.66
C ASP A 38 8.95 10.83 -6.16
N GLN A 39 8.25 10.57 -7.28
CA GLN A 39 8.12 9.25 -7.88
C GLN A 39 9.44 8.70 -8.45
N GLU A 40 10.42 9.57 -8.74
CA GLU A 40 11.75 9.12 -9.17
C GLU A 40 12.58 8.60 -7.98
N LYS A 41 12.21 8.97 -6.75
CA LYS A 41 12.91 8.58 -5.52
C LYS A 41 12.16 7.57 -4.67
N THR A 42 10.83 7.55 -4.74
CA THR A 42 9.98 6.74 -3.86
C THR A 42 8.83 6.10 -4.61
N THR A 43 8.70 4.78 -4.46
CA THR A 43 7.54 4.02 -4.87
C THR A 43 6.63 3.77 -3.68
N PHE A 44 5.37 4.20 -3.77
CA PHE A 44 4.35 3.84 -2.79
C PHE A 44 3.56 2.61 -3.27
N SER A 45 3.44 1.59 -2.41
CA SER A 45 2.76 0.34 -2.74
C SER A 45 1.80 -0.11 -1.65
N PHE A 46 0.61 -0.59 -2.03
CA PHE A 46 -0.30 -1.30 -1.11
C PHE A 46 -0.12 -2.81 -1.21
N VAL A 47 -0.19 -3.51 -0.07
CA VAL A 47 -0.25 -4.98 -0.02
C VAL A 47 -1.60 -5.37 0.56
N MET A 48 -2.33 -6.26 -0.12
CA MET A 48 -3.65 -6.69 0.32
C MET A 48 -3.97 -8.11 -0.13
N TYR A 49 -4.94 -8.75 0.52
CA TYR A 49 -5.56 -9.96 0.00
C TYR A 49 -6.60 -9.61 -1.08
N PRO A 50 -6.78 -10.44 -2.13
CA PRO A 50 -7.88 -10.33 -3.08
C PRO A 50 -9.24 -10.64 -2.43
N GLU A 51 -9.71 -9.73 -1.58
CA GLU A 51 -10.96 -9.77 -0.86
C GLU A 51 -11.56 -8.36 -0.79
N LYS A 52 -12.90 -8.26 -0.71
CA LYS A 52 -13.61 -6.98 -0.84
C LYS A 52 -13.17 -5.91 0.17
N THR A 53 -13.09 -6.27 1.45
CA THR A 53 -12.79 -5.30 2.51
C THR A 53 -11.37 -4.74 2.40
N PRO A 54 -10.31 -5.55 2.28
CA PRO A 54 -8.95 -5.03 2.05
C PRO A 54 -8.84 -4.11 0.82
N ILE A 55 -9.54 -4.43 -0.27
CA ILE A 55 -9.52 -3.63 -1.50
C ILE A 55 -10.12 -2.25 -1.26
N ILE A 56 -11.33 -2.18 -0.67
CA ILE A 56 -12.00 -0.90 -0.39
C ILE A 56 -11.14 -0.02 0.52
N GLU A 57 -10.57 -0.59 1.58
CA GLU A 57 -9.79 0.19 2.55
C GLU A 57 -8.48 0.70 1.93
N ALA A 58 -7.79 -0.13 1.15
CA ALA A 58 -6.60 0.29 0.43
C ALA A 58 -6.90 1.35 -0.64
N TYR A 59 -8.00 1.20 -1.38
CA TYR A 59 -8.41 2.17 -2.40
C TYR A 59 -8.73 3.53 -1.77
N ARG A 60 -9.49 3.55 -0.65
CA ARG A 60 -9.76 4.76 0.11
C ARG A 60 -8.48 5.43 0.60
N ALA A 61 -7.56 4.66 1.19
CA ALA A 61 -6.27 5.18 1.64
C ALA A 61 -5.42 5.71 0.47
N SER A 62 -5.46 5.06 -0.69
CA SER A 62 -4.81 5.52 -1.92
C SER A 62 -5.35 6.87 -2.37
N GLU A 63 -6.67 7.04 -2.40
CA GLU A 63 -7.29 8.31 -2.77
C GLU A 63 -6.96 9.42 -1.76
N GLU A 64 -6.86 9.11 -0.47
CA GLU A 64 -6.40 10.06 0.55
C GLU A 64 -4.95 10.49 0.34
N LEU A 65 -4.04 9.55 0.05
CA LEU A 65 -2.63 9.83 -0.25
C LEU A 65 -2.48 10.67 -1.52
N LYS A 66 -3.30 10.40 -2.54
CA LYS A 66 -3.34 11.17 -3.77
C LYS A 66 -3.67 12.65 -3.52
N THR A 67 -4.55 12.96 -2.56
CA THR A 67 -4.86 14.35 -2.20
C THR A 67 -3.65 15.14 -1.69
N VAL A 68 -2.63 14.46 -1.19
CA VAL A 68 -1.37 15.08 -0.75
C VAL A 68 -0.25 14.92 -1.76
N GLY A 69 -0.53 14.41 -2.96
CA GLY A 69 0.42 14.25 -4.07
C GLY A 69 1.29 12.99 -3.97
N ILE A 70 0.88 11.99 -3.20
CA ILE A 70 1.54 10.68 -3.14
C ILE A 70 0.71 9.73 -4.01
N GLU A 71 1.24 9.37 -5.16
CA GLU A 71 0.58 8.44 -6.08
C GLU A 71 0.93 6.99 -5.73
N THR A 72 -0.09 6.14 -5.68
CA THR A 72 0.09 4.69 -5.59
C THR A 72 0.60 4.17 -6.92
N GLN A 73 1.82 3.63 -6.91
CA GLN A 73 2.50 3.16 -8.12
C GLN A 73 2.40 1.63 -8.27
N MET A 74 2.17 0.92 -7.17
CA MET A 74 2.11 -0.53 -7.17
C MET A 74 1.06 -1.06 -6.18
N VAL A 75 0.43 -2.16 -6.54
CA VAL A 75 -0.44 -2.94 -5.66
C VAL A 75 -0.01 -4.39 -5.68
N ILE A 76 0.22 -4.96 -4.51
CA ILE A 76 0.57 -6.37 -4.31
C ILE A 76 -0.66 -7.11 -3.82
N ALA A 77 -1.20 -7.96 -4.71
CA ALA A 77 -2.26 -8.90 -4.41
C ALA A 77 -1.65 -10.20 -3.85
N ASN A 78 -1.71 -10.36 -2.53
CA ASN A 78 -1.03 -11.42 -1.80
C ASN A 78 -1.91 -12.66 -1.55
N LEU A 79 -1.28 -13.82 -1.34
CA LEU A 79 -1.91 -15.12 -1.04
C LEU A 79 -2.96 -15.56 -2.08
N ILE A 80 -2.62 -15.43 -3.36
CA ILE A 80 -3.46 -15.96 -4.44
C ILE A 80 -3.34 -17.48 -4.47
N ILE A 81 -4.46 -18.20 -4.37
CA ILE A 81 -4.47 -19.67 -4.46
C ILE A 81 -3.95 -20.07 -5.85
N PRO A 82 -2.85 -20.82 -5.97
CA PRO A 82 -2.34 -21.25 -7.26
C PRO A 82 -3.36 -22.12 -8.00
N GLU A 83 -3.36 -22.07 -9.34
CA GLU A 83 -4.37 -22.74 -10.16
C GLU A 83 -4.33 -24.25 -9.99
N GLU A 84 -3.11 -24.79 -9.99
CA GLU A 84 -2.82 -26.20 -9.80
C GLU A 84 -3.21 -26.71 -8.40
N GLN A 85 -3.34 -25.80 -7.42
CA GLN A 85 -3.79 -26.13 -6.05
C GLN A 85 -5.32 -26.03 -5.89
N ALA A 86 -6.03 -25.44 -6.87
CA ALA A 86 -7.49 -25.33 -6.86
C ALA A 86 -8.18 -26.64 -7.31
N THR A 87 -7.86 -27.75 -6.66
CA THR A 87 -8.31 -29.10 -7.07
C THR A 87 -9.64 -29.52 -6.45
N SER A 88 -10.01 -28.95 -5.30
CA SER A 88 -11.31 -29.20 -4.66
C SER A 88 -12.37 -28.17 -5.05
N PRO A 89 -13.68 -28.49 -5.00
CA PRO A 89 -14.73 -27.50 -5.23
C PRO A 89 -14.60 -26.25 -4.34
N PHE A 90 -14.14 -26.43 -3.09
CA PHE A 90 -13.93 -25.33 -2.16
C PHE A 90 -12.82 -24.37 -2.63
N PHE A 91 -11.65 -24.91 -2.98
CA PHE A 91 -10.53 -24.08 -3.46
C PHE A 91 -10.80 -23.47 -4.84
N ARG A 92 -11.51 -24.17 -5.74
CA ARG A 92 -11.98 -23.58 -7.00
C ARG A 92 -12.88 -22.37 -6.77
N ASN A 93 -13.85 -22.49 -5.87
CA ASN A 93 -14.75 -21.37 -5.56
C ASN A 93 -13.99 -20.19 -4.95
N ARG A 94 -13.02 -20.46 -4.06
CA ARG A 94 -12.16 -19.42 -3.49
C ARG A 94 -11.27 -18.75 -4.53
N ARG A 95 -10.61 -19.51 -5.42
CA ARG A 95 -9.81 -18.95 -6.51
C ARG A 95 -10.67 -18.13 -7.48
N ASN A 96 -11.85 -18.62 -7.87
CA ASN A 96 -12.78 -17.87 -8.73
C ASN A 96 -13.23 -16.55 -8.09
N MET A 97 -13.40 -16.53 -6.77
CA MET A 97 -13.66 -15.29 -6.02
C MET A 97 -12.45 -14.36 -6.06
N GLN A 98 -11.23 -14.86 -5.81
CA GLN A 98 -10.00 -14.07 -5.92
C GLN A 98 -9.82 -13.48 -7.32
N GLU A 99 -10.07 -14.24 -8.40
CA GLU A 99 -9.95 -13.72 -9.77
C GLU A 99 -10.91 -12.55 -10.05
N LYS A 100 -12.14 -12.59 -9.51
CA LYS A 100 -13.07 -11.45 -9.59
C LYS A 100 -12.50 -10.22 -8.90
N TYR A 101 -11.93 -10.40 -7.70
CA TYR A 101 -11.31 -9.31 -6.95
C TYR A 101 -10.00 -8.81 -7.56
N LEU A 102 -9.24 -9.65 -8.27
CA LEU A 102 -8.09 -9.22 -9.04
C LEU A 102 -8.49 -8.30 -10.21
N GLN A 103 -9.66 -8.53 -10.82
CA GLN A 103 -10.20 -7.59 -11.81
C GLN A 103 -10.65 -6.28 -11.16
N GLU A 104 -11.25 -6.34 -9.95
CA GLU A 104 -11.61 -5.15 -9.18
C GLU A 104 -10.37 -4.32 -8.83
N ILE A 105 -9.31 -4.94 -8.31
CA ILE A 105 -8.02 -4.28 -8.03
C ILE A 105 -7.48 -3.60 -9.30
N LYS A 106 -7.49 -4.29 -10.44
CA LYS A 106 -7.01 -3.71 -11.71
C LYS A 106 -7.85 -2.50 -12.16
N SER A 107 -9.16 -2.52 -11.89
CA SER A 107 -10.06 -1.42 -12.22
C SER A 107 -9.86 -0.22 -11.30
N ASP A 108 -9.75 -0.47 -9.99
CA ASP A 108 -9.62 0.58 -8.97
C ASP A 108 -8.22 1.24 -9.06
N PHE A 109 -7.18 0.46 -9.36
CA PHE A 109 -5.79 0.92 -9.41
C PHE A 109 -5.25 0.97 -10.85
N VAL A 110 -5.99 1.60 -11.77
CA VAL A 110 -5.69 1.61 -13.22
C VAL A 110 -4.29 2.09 -13.62
N ASN A 111 -3.69 2.97 -12.81
CA ASN A 111 -2.36 3.54 -13.06
C ASN A 111 -1.24 2.86 -12.27
N SER A 112 -1.57 1.83 -11.49
CA SER A 112 -0.60 1.12 -10.65
C SER A 112 -0.27 -0.24 -11.24
N GLU A 113 0.97 -0.67 -11.09
CA GLU A 113 1.37 -2.04 -11.42
C GLU A 113 0.76 -3.01 -10.42
N VAL A 114 0.14 -4.10 -10.91
CA VAL A 114 -0.50 -5.10 -10.05
C VAL A 114 0.33 -6.37 -9.99
N VAL A 115 1.08 -6.53 -8.89
CA VAL A 115 1.90 -7.71 -8.62
C VAL A 115 1.07 -8.80 -7.95
N ARG A 116 1.12 -10.01 -8.48
CA ARG A 116 0.38 -11.19 -7.97
C ARG A 116 1.34 -12.11 -7.22
N VAL A 117 1.13 -12.28 -5.91
CA VAL A 117 1.94 -13.20 -5.08
C VAL A 117 1.13 -14.46 -4.77
N PRO A 118 1.61 -15.66 -5.19
CA PRO A 118 0.91 -16.90 -4.90
C PRO A 118 0.97 -17.25 -3.41
N MET A 119 -0.05 -17.99 -2.95
CA MET A 119 -0.04 -18.63 -1.65
C MET A 119 0.89 -19.85 -1.69
N TYR A 120 1.76 -19.96 -0.70
CA TYR A 120 2.66 -21.10 -0.53
C TYR A 120 2.13 -22.08 0.52
N ASP A 121 2.49 -23.36 0.39
CA ASP A 121 2.10 -24.45 1.28
C ASP A 121 2.82 -24.43 2.64
N LYS A 122 3.89 -23.64 2.72
CA LYS A 122 4.70 -23.42 3.92
C LYS A 122 4.83 -21.93 4.19
N GLU A 123 5.12 -21.64 5.45
CA GLU A 123 5.44 -20.28 5.86
C GLU A 123 6.69 -19.76 5.14
N VAL A 124 6.63 -18.50 4.72
CA VAL A 124 7.73 -17.81 4.06
C VAL A 124 8.77 -17.41 5.10
N LYS A 125 9.78 -18.25 5.28
CA LYS A 125 10.86 -18.06 6.27
C LYS A 125 12.22 -18.42 5.68
N GLY A 126 13.25 -17.71 6.13
CA GLY A 126 14.63 -17.90 5.69
C GLY A 126 14.93 -17.18 4.38
N ILE A 127 16.22 -16.92 4.14
CA ILE A 127 16.67 -16.14 2.98
C ILE A 127 16.33 -16.83 1.66
N ASP A 128 16.44 -18.16 1.60
CA ASP A 128 16.17 -18.92 0.38
C ASP A 128 14.73 -18.74 -0.10
N MET A 129 13.76 -18.78 0.81
CA MET A 129 12.35 -18.61 0.46
C MET A 129 12.04 -17.16 0.08
N LEU A 130 12.66 -16.17 0.76
CA LEU A 130 12.51 -14.77 0.41
C LEU A 130 13.09 -14.46 -0.97
N THR A 131 14.27 -15.00 -1.30
CA THR A 131 14.90 -14.88 -2.62
C THR A 131 14.01 -15.53 -3.68
N LYS A 132 13.54 -16.76 -3.46
CA LYS A 132 12.64 -17.45 -4.40
C LYS A 132 11.38 -16.62 -4.71
N ILE A 133 10.79 -15.98 -3.70
CA ILE A 133 9.62 -15.11 -3.91
C ILE A 133 10.02 -13.86 -4.68
N GLY A 134 11.12 -13.21 -4.29
CA GLY A 134 11.67 -12.05 -4.98
C GLY A 134 11.83 -12.30 -6.48
N ASP A 135 12.51 -13.40 -6.83
CA ASP A 135 12.76 -13.80 -8.24
C ASP A 135 11.48 -14.16 -9.01
N SER A 136 10.38 -14.47 -8.30
CA SER A 136 9.10 -14.82 -8.94
C SER A 136 8.23 -13.60 -9.26
N ILE A 137 8.52 -12.45 -8.65
CA ILE A 137 7.69 -11.23 -8.75
C ILE A 137 8.44 -10.01 -9.27
N PHE A 138 9.77 -10.08 -9.42
CA PHE A 138 10.65 -9.06 -9.99
C PHE A 138 11.62 -9.70 -10.99
#